data_AF-A0A9P4SJ96-F1
#
_entry.id   AF-A0A9P4SJ96-F1
#
_cell.length_a   1.000
_cell.length_b   1.000
_cell.length_c   1.000
_cell.angle_alpha   90.00
_cell.angle_beta   90.00
_cell.angle_gamma   90.00
#
_symmetry.space_group_name_H-M   'P 1'
#
loop_
_entity.id
_entity.type
_entity.pdbx_description
1 polymer ?
#
loop_
_entity_poly.entity_id
_entity_poly.type
_entity_poly.pdbx_seq_one_letter_code
_entity_poly.pdbx_strand_id
1 'polypeptide(L)' 'IKFKDAVGRKFSFPWHICKTWKGMEELIKQAFLHVDVIGAHVLEGHYDLVGPNGEIILPQIWETMVEP' A
#
# COMPACT_ATOMS: atom_id res chain seq x y z
N ILE A 1 8.68 3.53 5.58
CA ILE A 1 8.00 3.64 4.26
C ILE A 1 7.22 4.94 4.09
N LYS A 2 7.46 5.65 2.97
CA LYS A 2 6.62 6.75 2.48
C LYS A 2 5.66 6.19 1.44
N PHE A 3 4.35 6.30 1.68
CA PHE A 3 3.32 5.80 0.80
C PHE A 3 2.55 6.98 0.19
N LYS A 4 2.32 6.94 -1.13
CA LYS A 4 1.44 7.86 -1.84
C LYS A 4 0.30 7.05 -2.44
N ASP A 5 -0.93 7.46 -2.18
CA ASP A 5 -2.09 6.78 -2.72
C ASP A 5 -2.52 7.33 -4.10
N ALA A 6 -3.54 6.70 -4.69
CA ALA A 6 -4.08 7.06 -6.00
C ALA A 6 -4.70 8.47 -6.06
N VAL A 7 -5.09 9.05 -4.92
CA VAL A 7 -5.68 10.40 -4.84
C VAL A 7 -4.66 11.46 -4.40
N GLY A 8 -3.38 11.09 -4.26
CA GLY A 8 -2.27 12.00 -4.00
C GLY A 8 -1.97 12.29 -2.53
N ARG A 9 -2.67 11.66 -1.57
CA ARG A 9 -2.36 11.77 -0.14
C ARG A 9 -1.06 11.03 0.16
N LYS A 10 -0.32 11.54 1.14
CA LYS A 10 0.97 10.99 1.56
C LYS A 10 0.90 10.51 3.00
N PHE A 11 1.38 9.29 3.23
CA PHE A 11 1.43 8.65 4.53
C PHE A 11 2.86 8.27 4.88
N SER A 12 3.17 8.24 6.18
CA SER A 12 4.39 7.65 6.70
C SER A 12 4.00 6.43 7.51
N PHE A 13 4.28 5.24 6.98
CA PHE A 13 3.94 3.99 7.63
C PHE A 13 5.10 3.49 8.50
N PRO A 14 4.80 2.98 9.71
CA PRO A 14 5.81 2.45 10.61
C PRO A 14 6.41 1.16 10.05
N TRP A 15 7.75 1.13 9.94
CA TRP A 15 8.50 0.02 9.35
C TRP A 15 8.12 -1.35 9.91
N HIS A 16 8.01 -1.47 11.23
CA HIS A 16 7.73 -2.74 11.89
C HIS A 16 6.38 -3.36 11.51
N ILE A 17 5.45 -2.58 10.93
CA ILE A 17 4.16 -3.04 10.42
C ILE A 17 4.27 -3.30 8.91
N CYS A 18 4.71 -2.31 8.13
CA CYS A 18 4.72 -2.40 6.66
C CYS A 18 5.84 -3.29 6.10
N LYS A 19 6.76 -3.80 6.91
CA LYS A 19 7.77 -4.80 6.47
C LYS A 19 7.18 -6.16 6.06
N THR A 20 5.87 -6.37 6.21
CA THR A 20 5.15 -7.55 5.75
C THR A 20 4.02 -7.13 4.83
N TRP A 21 3.67 -7.96 3.84
CA TRP A 21 2.57 -7.67 2.93
C TRP A 21 1.27 -7.48 3.70
N LYS A 22 0.95 -8.40 4.62
CA LYS A 22 -0.26 -8.32 5.45
C LYS A 22 -0.34 -6.98 6.20
N GLY A 23 0.76 -6.54 6.81
CA GLY A 23 0.76 -5.27 7.54
C GLY A 23 0.64 -4.06 6.61
N MET A 24 1.26 -4.11 5.42
CA MET A 24 1.10 -3.07 4.40
C MET A 24 -0.35 -3.02 3.88
N GLU A 25 -0.95 -4.16 3.58
CA GLU A 25 -2.33 -4.29 3.10
C GLU A 25 -3.34 -3.71 4.10
N GLU A 26 -3.20 -3.99 5.39
CA GLU A 26 -4.07 -3.43 6.42
C GLU A 26 -3.94 -1.90 6.52
N LEU A 27 -2.72 -1.36 6.41
CA LEU A 27 -2.50 0.09 6.40
C LEU A 27 -3.10 0.75 5.16
N ILE A 28 -3.03 0.09 3.99
CA ILE A 28 -3.69 0.55 2.76
C ILE A 28 -5.20 0.56 2.97
N LYS A 29 -5.80 -0.53 3.45
CA LYS A 29 -7.25 -0.60 3.72
C LYS A 29 -7.70 0.52 4.66
N GLN A 30 -6.95 0.78 5.73
CA GLN A 30 -7.23 1.89 6.65
C GLN A 30 -7.13 3.26 5.98
N ALA A 31 -6.14 3.48 5.10
CA ALA A 31 -6.01 4.74 4.38
C ALA A 31 -7.21 5.03 3.46
N PHE A 32 -7.90 3.98 2.98
CA PHE A 32 -9.00 4.09 2.02
C PHE A 32 -10.40 3.96 2.63
N LEU A 33 -10.53 3.79 3.95
CA LEU A 33 -11.81 3.55 4.64
C LEU A 33 -12.88 4.64 4.41
N HIS A 34 -12.46 5.88 4.16
CA HIS A 34 -13.34 7.04 3.92
C HIS A 34 -13.11 7.69 2.55
N VAL A 35 -12.57 6.95 1.58
CA VAL A 35 -12.38 7.47 0.21
C VAL A 35 -13.53 7.00 -0.66
N ASP A 36 -14.40 7.94 -1.01
CA ASP A 36 -15.54 7.68 -1.89
C ASP A 36 -15.07 7.14 -3.26
N VAL A 37 -15.92 6.32 -3.88
CA VAL A 37 -15.72 5.67 -5.20
C VAL A 37 -14.69 4.54 -5.22
N ILE A 38 -13.46 4.77 -4.75
CA ILE A 38 -12.36 3.77 -4.89
C ILE A 38 -12.12 2.93 -3.64
N GLY A 39 -12.64 3.33 -2.47
CA GLY A 39 -12.42 2.62 -1.22
C GLY A 39 -12.85 1.15 -1.26
N ALA A 40 -14.01 0.85 -1.85
CA ALA A 40 -14.52 -0.53 -1.97
C ALA A 40 -13.57 -1.44 -2.77
N HIS A 41 -13.08 -0.95 -3.91
CA HIS A 41 -12.11 -1.67 -4.73
C HIS A 41 -10.80 -1.94 -3.97
N VAL A 42 -10.33 -0.96 -3.18
CA VAL A 42 -9.12 -1.14 -2.37
C VAL A 42 -9.33 -2.18 -1.26
N LEU A 43 -10.50 -2.18 -0.61
CA LEU A 43 -10.84 -3.18 0.41
C LEU A 43 -10.88 -4.61 -0.16
N GLU A 44 -11.29 -4.76 -1.42
CA GLU A 44 -11.31 -6.02 -2.16
C GLU A 44 -9.93 -6.44 -2.71
N GLY A 45 -8.90 -5.59 -2.57
CA GLY A 45 -7.55 -5.89 -3.09
C GLY A 45 -7.38 -5.56 -4.57
N HIS A 46 -8.28 -4.80 -5.19
CA HIS A 46 -8.22 -4.42 -6.60
C HIS A 46 -7.30 -3.21 -6.83
N TYR A 47 -6.00 -3.39 -6.58
CA TYR A 47 -4.97 -2.37 -6.80
C TYR A 47 -3.60 -3.00 -7.03
N ASP A 48 -2.72 -2.26 -7.70
CA ASP A 48 -1.29 -2.58 -7.80
C ASP A 48 -0.48 -1.66 -6.88
N LEU A 49 0.57 -2.19 -6.27
CA LEU A 49 1.62 -1.35 -5.68
C LEU A 49 2.64 -1.02 -6.74
N VAL A 50 3.02 0.26 -6.79
CA VAL A 50 4.03 0.75 -7.74
C VAL A 50 5.25 1.22 -6.96
N GLY A 51 6.41 0.69 -7.32
CA GLY A 51 7.69 1.06 -6.74
C GLY A 51 8.18 2.44 -7.20
N PRO A 52 9.26 2.96 -6.61
CA PRO A 52 9.79 4.28 -6.94
C PRO A 52 10.19 4.46 -8.42
N ASN A 53 10.51 3.37 -9.12
CA ASN A 53 10.92 3.40 -10.53
C ASN A 53 9.74 3.07 -11.49
N GLY A 54 8.53 2.93 -10.98
CA GLY A 54 7.34 2.64 -11.79
C GLY A 54 7.05 1.15 -12.01
N GLU A 55 7.82 0.25 -11.40
CA GLU A 55 7.61 -1.19 -11.43
C GLU A 55 6.41 -1.60 -10.59
N ILE A 56 5.65 -2.61 -11.04
CA ILE A 56 4.59 -3.21 -10.22
C ILE A 56 5.21 -4.18 -9.22
N ILE A 57 4.85 -4.02 -7.95
CA ILE A 57 5.27 -4.86 -6.83
C ILE A 57 4.16 -5.84 -6.51
N LEU A 58 4.43 -7.14 -6.69
CA LEU A 58 3.48 -8.19 -6.34
C LEU A 58 3.51 -8.49 -4.82
N PRO A 59 2.35 -8.80 -4.21
CA PRO A 59 2.27 -9.18 -2.79
C PRO A 59 3.27 -10.27 -2.37
N GLN A 60 3.50 -11.25 -3.24
CA GLN A 60 4.32 -12.44 -2.95
C GLN A 60 5.82 -12.15 -2.80
N ILE A 61 6.28 -11.02 -3.33
CA ILE A 61 7.69 -10.61 -3.31
C ILE A 61 7.88 -9.30 -2.52
N TRP A 62 6.85 -8.86 -1.79
CA TRP A 62 6.89 -7.62 -1.03
C TRP A 62 8.07 -7.60 -0.04
N GLU A 63 8.20 -8.65 0.78
CA GLU A 63 9.22 -8.76 1.81
C GLU A 63 10.65 -8.75 1.27
N THR A 64 10.87 -9.07 -0.01
CA THR A 64 12.20 -9.08 -0.62
C THR A 64 12.59 -7.76 -1.25
N MET A 65 11.63 -6.87 -1.52
CA MET A 65 11.85 -5.57 -2.16
C MET A 65 11.69 -4.40 -1.21
N VAL A 66 10.97 -4.58 -0.09
CA VAL A 66 10.68 -3.50 0.85
C VAL A 66 11.88 -3.22 1.76
N GLU A 67 12.22 -1.94 1.94
CA GLU A 67 13.32 -1.47 2.79
C GLU A 67 12.88 -0.31 3.71
N PRO A 68 13.55 -0.08 4.86
CA PRO A 68 13.18 0.94 5.85
C PRO A 68 12.97 2.38 5.33
#